data_AF-A0A9J6CJ10-F1
#
_entry.id   AF-A0A9J6CJ10-F1
#
_cell.length_a   1.000
_cell.length_b   1.000
_cell.length_c   1.000
_cell.angle_alpha   90.00
_cell.angle_beta   90.00
_cell.angle_gamma   90.00
#
_symmetry.space_group_name_H-M   'P 1'
#
loop_
_entity.id
_entity.type
_entity.pdbx_description
1 polymer ?
#
loop_
_entity_poly.entity_id
_entity_poly.type
_entity_poly.pdbx_seq_one_letter_code
_entity_poly.pdbx_strand_id
1 'polypeptide(L)'
;MESSSNHEGPDLRLDFMGSFIQKTLKLKVEKWQRLLTFEEHRTVIKDFLDIPTEMVLVIQFTQSAQLLPTTTFPLTQLKSKGVYFVKRLPIEIPREDCGYWLVSGDLATRSIDQLSCLVDEIFVPLLSNTDNHKGWPEIVAQDVMKSTHSLKSTVYQVQGQVSGRTILPMPVGVEKCVTTARELQENAAECTVDLYLKSAIEGVVIKWVTQINDVFMESSSSAFNNGQNPTPAVDVSNFACKFVALFLSKRHFFTDYNYKANYQCIKIIEPNKTHN
;
A
#
# COMPACT_ATOMS: atom_id res chain seq x y z
N MET A 1 -11.31 43.12 -27.86
CA MET A 1 -12.63 42.51 -27.63
C MET A 1 -12.41 41.01 -27.63
N GLU A 2 -11.90 40.48 -26.52
CA GLU A 2 -11.77 39.03 -26.37
C GLU A 2 -13.09 38.51 -25.81
N SER A 3 -13.66 37.58 -26.57
CA SER A 3 -14.96 36.98 -26.40
C SER A 3 -15.05 36.28 -25.04
N SER A 4 -15.75 36.92 -24.11
CA SER A 4 -16.41 36.25 -22.99
C SER A 4 -17.43 35.26 -23.57
N SER A 5 -17.01 34.00 -23.75
CA SER A 5 -17.91 32.90 -24.06
C SER A 5 -18.80 32.65 -22.84
N ASN A 6 -19.95 33.32 -22.83
CA ASN A 6 -21.04 33.07 -21.90
C ASN A 6 -21.56 31.64 -22.17
N HIS A 7 -20.94 30.65 -21.51
CA HIS A 7 -21.34 29.25 -21.63
C HIS A 7 -22.62 29.00 -20.81
N GLU A 8 -23.76 29.49 -21.29
CA GLU A 8 -25.12 29.25 -20.77
C GLU A 8 -25.67 27.86 -21.13
N GLY A 9 -24.81 26.85 -21.20
CA GLY A 9 -25.19 25.45 -21.39
C GLY A 9 -25.08 24.65 -20.09
N PRO A 10 -25.82 23.52 -19.94
CA PRO A 10 -25.62 22.60 -18.81
C PRO A 10 -24.16 22.14 -18.74
N ASP A 11 -23.58 22.15 -17.55
CA ASP A 11 -22.17 21.77 -17.35
C ASP A 11 -22.02 20.24 -17.41
N LEU A 12 -21.67 19.75 -18.61
CA LEU A 12 -21.47 18.32 -18.90
C LEU A 12 -20.43 17.66 -17.98
N ARG A 13 -19.52 18.45 -17.39
CA ARG A 13 -18.49 17.95 -16.45
C ARG A 13 -19.13 17.39 -15.18
N LEU A 14 -20.15 18.08 -14.66
CA LEU A 14 -20.87 17.65 -13.47
C LEU A 14 -21.72 16.41 -13.72
N ASP A 15 -22.31 16.30 -14.92
CA ASP A 15 -23.07 15.12 -15.32
C ASP A 15 -22.18 13.89 -15.49
N PHE A 16 -20.99 14.06 -16.09
CA PHE A 16 -19.98 13.01 -16.18
C PHE A 16 -19.56 12.50 -14.79
N MET A 17 -19.14 13.40 -13.91
CA MET A 17 -18.72 13.05 -12.55
C MET A 17 -19.87 12.41 -11.77
N GLY A 18 -21.08 12.98 -11.86
CA GLY A 18 -22.27 12.45 -11.21
C GLY A 18 -22.61 11.03 -11.67
N SER A 19 -22.58 10.77 -12.98
CA SER A 19 -22.82 9.43 -13.54
C SER A 19 -21.79 8.42 -13.04
N PHE A 20 -20.51 8.80 -13.00
CA PHE A 20 -19.44 7.94 -12.49
C PHE A 20 -19.62 7.64 -11.00
N ILE A 21 -19.86 8.65 -10.17
CA ILE A 21 -20.06 8.49 -8.72
C ILE A 21 -21.26 7.59 -8.43
N GLN A 22 -22.38 7.81 -9.11
CA GLN A 22 -23.60 7.02 -8.92
C GLN A 22 -23.38 5.54 -9.24
N LYS A 23 -22.70 5.24 -10.36
CA LYS A 23 -22.37 3.87 -10.75
C LYS A 23 -21.39 3.22 -9.77
N THR A 24 -20.33 3.93 -9.40
CA THR A 24 -19.23 3.40 -8.58
C THR A 24 -19.62 3.17 -7.12
N LEU A 25 -20.44 4.07 -6.56
CA LEU A 25 -20.95 3.99 -5.18
C LEU A 25 -22.35 3.36 -5.07
N LYS A 26 -22.96 2.97 -6.20
CA LYS A 26 -24.34 2.43 -6.29
C LYS A 26 -25.37 3.34 -5.59
N LEU A 27 -25.25 4.64 -5.82
CA LEU A 27 -26.11 5.66 -5.22
C LEU A 27 -27.25 6.03 -6.16
N LYS A 28 -28.38 6.44 -5.58
CA LYS A 28 -29.47 7.06 -6.34
C LYS A 28 -29.08 8.47 -6.78
N VAL A 29 -29.67 8.93 -7.89
CA VAL A 29 -29.39 10.24 -8.52
C VAL A 29 -29.56 11.40 -7.53
N GLU A 30 -30.53 11.30 -6.62
CA GLU A 30 -30.87 12.38 -5.68
C GLU A 30 -29.72 12.67 -4.70
N LYS A 31 -28.84 11.69 -4.42
CA LYS A 31 -27.69 11.89 -3.54
C LYS A 31 -26.65 12.83 -4.15
N TRP A 32 -26.40 12.71 -5.45
CA TRP A 32 -25.50 13.61 -6.18
C TRP A 32 -26.12 15.01 -6.30
N GLN A 33 -27.40 15.08 -6.67
CA GLN A 33 -28.11 16.36 -6.75
C GLN A 33 -28.12 17.09 -5.40
N ARG A 34 -28.32 16.38 -4.29
CA ARG A 34 -28.26 16.95 -2.94
C ARG A 34 -26.86 17.44 -2.55
N LEU A 35 -25.78 16.84 -3.06
CA LEU A 35 -24.45 17.41 -2.84
C LEU A 35 -24.33 18.77 -3.51
N LEU A 36 -24.84 18.89 -4.75
CA LEU A 36 -24.77 20.12 -5.53
C LEU A 36 -25.67 21.25 -5.01
N THR A 37 -26.62 20.98 -4.11
CA THR A 37 -27.42 22.04 -3.46
C THR A 37 -26.63 22.85 -2.44
N PHE A 38 -25.53 22.32 -1.91
CA PHE A 38 -24.66 23.04 -0.98
C PHE A 38 -23.64 23.86 -1.77
N GLU A 39 -23.65 25.18 -1.57
CA GLU A 39 -22.78 26.11 -2.28
C GLU A 39 -21.30 25.80 -2.02
N GLU A 40 -20.93 25.52 -0.76
CA GLU A 40 -19.55 25.15 -0.38
C GLU A 40 -19.05 23.93 -1.17
N HIS A 41 -19.87 22.89 -1.32
CA HIS A 41 -19.51 21.67 -2.05
C HIS A 41 -19.38 21.92 -3.55
N ARG A 42 -20.27 22.75 -4.10
CA ARG A 42 -20.21 23.15 -5.50
C ARG A 42 -18.96 23.97 -5.79
N THR A 43 -18.57 24.87 -4.90
CA THR A 43 -17.34 25.66 -5.02
C THR A 43 -16.12 24.76 -5.06
N VAL A 44 -15.99 23.79 -4.15
CA VAL A 44 -14.86 22.84 -4.16
C VAL A 44 -14.76 22.06 -5.48
N ILE A 45 -15.88 21.58 -6.02
CA ILE A 45 -15.89 20.87 -7.30
C ILE A 45 -15.53 21.80 -8.46
N LYS A 46 -16.06 23.02 -8.44
CA LYS A 46 -15.79 24.02 -9.47
C LYS A 46 -14.33 24.46 -9.45
N ASP A 47 -13.77 24.72 -8.27
CA ASP A 47 -12.37 25.06 -8.07
C ASP A 47 -11.47 23.94 -8.59
N PHE A 48 -11.81 22.68 -8.28
CA PHE A 48 -11.12 21.54 -8.88
C PHE A 48 -11.19 21.57 -10.42
N LEU A 49 -12.34 21.85 -11.04
CA LEU A 49 -12.44 21.85 -12.51
C LEU A 49 -11.71 23.03 -13.16
N ASP A 50 -11.88 24.23 -12.60
CA ASP A 50 -11.52 25.49 -13.22
C ASP A 50 -10.08 25.92 -12.85
N ILE A 51 -9.56 25.57 -11.67
CA ILE A 51 -8.21 25.94 -11.22
C ILE A 51 -7.18 24.90 -11.70
N PRO A 52 -6.18 25.28 -12.52
CA PRO A 52 -5.19 24.34 -13.05
C PRO A 52 -4.34 23.62 -11.99
N THR A 53 -4.11 24.24 -10.83
CA THR A 53 -3.27 23.70 -9.75
C THR A 53 -4.01 22.70 -8.85
N GLU A 54 -5.34 22.71 -8.84
CA GLU A 54 -6.15 21.74 -8.08
C GLU A 54 -6.21 20.42 -8.84
N MET A 55 -5.23 19.55 -8.59
CA MET A 55 -5.02 18.32 -9.38
C MET A 55 -5.87 17.14 -8.93
N VAL A 56 -6.36 17.13 -7.70
CA VAL A 56 -7.01 15.96 -7.08
C VAL A 56 -8.28 16.38 -6.37
N LEU A 57 -9.36 15.68 -6.66
CA LEU A 57 -10.62 15.77 -5.94
C LEU A 57 -11.03 14.39 -5.45
N VAL A 58 -11.45 14.30 -4.20
CA VAL A 58 -11.98 13.08 -3.59
C VAL A 58 -13.39 13.33 -3.08
N ILE A 59 -14.32 12.49 -3.51
CA ILE A 59 -15.69 12.43 -2.99
C ILE A 59 -15.75 11.31 -1.95
N GLN A 60 -15.94 11.71 -0.70
CA GLN A 60 -16.04 10.81 0.44
C GLN A 60 -17.49 10.58 0.84
N PHE A 61 -17.73 9.45 1.49
CA PHE A 61 -19.01 9.13 2.10
C PHE A 61 -18.92 9.30 3.62
N THR A 62 -19.69 10.24 4.18
CA THR A 62 -19.68 10.55 5.62
C THR A 62 -20.52 9.54 6.42
N GLN A 63 -20.37 9.55 7.75
CA GLN A 63 -21.15 8.67 8.66
C GLN A 63 -22.66 8.90 8.56
N SER A 64 -23.09 10.11 8.18
CA SER A 64 -24.49 10.48 7.97
C SER A 64 -25.00 10.12 6.57
N ALA A 65 -24.27 9.29 5.83
CA ALA A 65 -24.58 8.89 4.46
C ALA A 65 -24.72 10.07 3.48
N GLN A 66 -23.90 11.10 3.68
CA GLN A 66 -23.79 12.26 2.80
C GLN A 66 -22.50 12.19 1.99
N LEU A 67 -22.52 12.77 0.80
CA LEU A 67 -21.33 12.92 -0.02
C LEU A 67 -20.63 14.21 0.38
N LEU A 68 -19.30 14.16 0.53
CA LEU A 68 -18.47 15.31 0.85
C LEU A 68 -17.32 15.40 -0.17
N PRO A 69 -17.22 16.49 -0.96
CA PRO A 69 -16.04 16.74 -1.78
C PRO A 69 -14.89 17.32 -0.94
N THR A 70 -13.67 16.85 -1.17
CA THR A 70 -12.45 17.44 -0.61
C THR A 70 -11.29 17.35 -1.57
N THR A 71 -10.39 18.32 -1.54
CA THR A 71 -9.10 18.32 -2.23
C THR A 71 -7.92 18.13 -1.26
N THR A 72 -8.20 18.07 0.05
CA THR A 72 -7.18 18.04 1.11
C THR A 72 -7.03 16.66 1.73
N PHE A 73 -5.81 16.39 2.21
CA PHE A 73 -5.44 15.18 2.95
C PHE A 73 -4.99 15.58 4.38
N PRO A 74 -5.21 14.73 5.41
CA PRO A 74 -5.73 13.36 5.36
C PRO A 74 -7.26 13.26 5.20
N LEU A 75 -7.73 12.15 4.63
CA LEU A 75 -9.15 11.87 4.40
C LEU A 75 -9.84 11.36 5.68
N THR A 76 -10.12 12.27 6.62
CA THR A 76 -10.62 11.92 7.97
C THR A 76 -12.03 11.29 8.01
N GLN A 77 -12.84 11.50 6.98
CA GLN A 77 -14.24 11.04 6.94
C GLN A 77 -14.46 9.81 6.06
N LEU A 78 -13.42 9.25 5.44
CA LEU A 78 -13.51 8.10 4.55
C LEU A 78 -13.70 6.79 5.35
N LYS A 79 -14.96 6.35 5.52
CA LYS A 79 -15.30 5.14 6.29
C LYS A 79 -15.72 3.93 5.46
N SER A 80 -16.04 4.09 4.17
CA SER A 80 -16.47 2.98 3.30
C SER A 80 -15.76 2.94 1.95
N LYS A 81 -16.28 3.68 0.99
CA LYS A 81 -15.79 3.75 -0.39
C LYS A 81 -15.84 5.21 -0.83
N GLY A 82 -14.73 5.69 -1.36
CA GLY A 82 -14.61 7.00 -1.95
C GLY A 82 -14.51 6.91 -3.46
N VAL A 83 -14.64 8.05 -4.12
CA VAL A 83 -14.34 8.21 -5.53
C VAL A 83 -13.31 9.32 -5.65
N TYR A 84 -12.30 9.14 -6.48
CA TYR A 84 -11.33 10.20 -6.77
C TYR A 84 -11.37 10.57 -8.25
N PHE A 85 -11.00 11.82 -8.51
CA PHE A 85 -10.74 12.37 -9.83
C PHE A 85 -9.38 13.05 -9.80
N VAL A 86 -8.50 12.68 -10.72
CA VAL A 86 -7.17 13.28 -10.87
C VAL A 86 -7.06 13.86 -12.26
N LYS A 87 -6.59 15.11 -12.36
CA LYS A 87 -6.31 15.72 -13.66
C LYS A 87 -5.08 15.07 -14.28
N ARG A 88 -5.13 14.79 -15.59
CA ARG A 88 -3.94 14.33 -16.33
C ARG A 88 -2.89 15.42 -16.48
N LEU A 89 -3.32 16.67 -16.62
CA LEU A 89 -2.48 17.85 -16.80
C LEU A 89 -2.97 18.99 -15.91
N PRO A 90 -2.08 19.91 -15.49
CA PRO A 90 -2.45 21.10 -14.72
C PRO A 90 -3.11 22.14 -15.63
N ILE A 91 -4.35 21.89 -16.01
CA ILE A 91 -5.17 22.76 -16.88
C ILE A 91 -6.58 22.92 -16.28
N GLU A 92 -7.28 23.96 -16.73
CA GLU A 92 -8.74 24.02 -16.61
C GLU A 92 -9.34 22.87 -17.42
N ILE A 93 -10.25 22.10 -16.81
CA ILE A 93 -10.87 20.95 -17.47
C ILE A 93 -11.89 21.47 -18.50
N PRO A 94 -11.67 21.18 -19.80
CA PRO A 94 -12.60 21.59 -20.84
C PRO A 94 -14.02 21.04 -20.59
N ARG A 95 -15.03 21.81 -21.00
CA ARG A 95 -16.43 21.39 -20.88
C ARG A 95 -16.79 20.22 -21.80
N GLU A 96 -16.10 20.10 -22.94
CA GLU A 96 -16.22 19.00 -23.88
C GLU A 96 -15.19 17.91 -23.56
N ASP A 97 -15.54 16.63 -23.77
CA ASP A 97 -14.67 15.46 -23.57
C ASP A 97 -13.88 15.42 -22.25
N CYS A 98 -14.47 15.97 -21.18
CA CYS A 98 -13.84 16.06 -19.86
C CYS A 98 -13.35 14.71 -19.30
N GLY A 99 -14.00 13.60 -19.68
CA GLY A 99 -13.61 12.25 -19.29
C GLY A 99 -12.22 11.83 -19.80
N TYR A 100 -11.74 12.40 -20.91
CA TYR A 100 -10.36 12.17 -21.36
C TYR A 100 -9.35 12.81 -20.40
N TRP A 101 -9.64 14.01 -19.90
CA TRP A 101 -8.73 14.79 -19.05
C TRP A 101 -8.71 14.35 -17.58
N LEU A 102 -9.69 13.53 -17.18
CA LEU A 102 -9.85 13.06 -15.81
C LEU A 102 -9.54 11.56 -15.69
N VAL A 103 -8.62 11.22 -14.79
CA VAL A 103 -8.44 9.86 -14.30
C VAL A 103 -9.43 9.66 -13.16
N SER A 104 -10.45 8.84 -13.38
CA SER A 104 -11.52 8.56 -12.42
C SER A 104 -11.33 7.17 -11.84
N GLY A 105 -11.44 7.03 -10.52
CA GLY A 105 -11.29 5.73 -9.86
C GLY A 105 -11.98 5.69 -8.50
N ASP A 106 -12.05 4.50 -7.91
CA ASP A 106 -12.55 4.30 -6.56
C ASP A 106 -11.43 4.17 -5.53
N LEU A 107 -11.75 4.55 -4.30
CA LEU A 107 -10.84 4.55 -3.17
C LEU A 107 -11.40 3.62 -2.08
N ALA A 108 -10.64 2.59 -1.72
CA ALA A 108 -10.97 1.71 -0.61
C ALA A 108 -10.60 2.34 0.75
N THR A 109 -11.29 1.93 1.81
CA THR A 109 -10.97 2.31 3.19
C THR A 109 -9.65 1.75 3.70
N ARG A 110 -9.27 0.57 3.23
CA ARG A 110 -8.01 -0.08 3.61
C ARG A 110 -7.00 0.14 2.49
N SER A 111 -6.61 1.41 2.27
CA SER A 111 -5.76 1.81 1.14
C SER A 111 -4.42 1.06 1.10
N ILE A 112 -3.85 0.75 2.27
CA ILE A 112 -2.59 0.00 2.35
C ILE A 112 -2.77 -1.46 1.94
N ASP A 113 -3.89 -2.10 2.27
CA ASP A 113 -4.18 -3.46 1.81
C ASP A 113 -4.43 -3.52 0.30
N GLN A 114 -5.09 -2.49 -0.24
CA GLN A 114 -5.26 -2.36 -1.68
C GLN A 114 -3.91 -2.18 -2.38
N LEU A 115 -3.02 -1.37 -1.79
CA LEU A 115 -1.66 -1.19 -2.30
C LEU A 115 -0.85 -2.49 -2.23
N SER A 116 -0.94 -3.26 -1.15
CA SER A 116 -0.22 -4.55 -1.04
C SER A 116 -0.69 -5.53 -2.12
N CYS A 117 -2.01 -5.63 -2.33
CA CYS A 117 -2.59 -6.46 -3.39
C CYS A 117 -2.15 -6.00 -4.79
N LEU A 118 -2.19 -4.70 -5.06
CA LEU A 118 -1.72 -4.12 -6.33
C LEU A 118 -0.24 -4.42 -6.60
N VAL A 119 0.60 -4.33 -5.58
CA VAL A 119 2.03 -4.64 -5.69
C VAL A 119 2.23 -6.11 -6.04
N ASP A 120 1.57 -7.04 -5.34
CA ASP A 120 1.77 -8.47 -5.56
C ASP A 120 1.15 -8.99 -6.86
N GLU A 121 -0.06 -8.54 -7.19
CA GLU A 121 -0.82 -9.10 -8.32
C GLU A 121 -0.49 -8.42 -9.65
N ILE A 122 -0.03 -7.16 -9.62
CA ILE A 122 0.20 -6.38 -10.83
C ILE A 122 1.66 -5.97 -10.94
N PHE A 123 2.21 -5.22 -9.98
CA PHE A 123 3.54 -4.63 -10.17
C PHE A 123 4.68 -5.65 -10.15
N VAL A 124 4.66 -6.61 -9.22
CA VAL A 124 5.67 -7.66 -9.16
C VAL A 124 5.71 -8.49 -10.46
N PRO A 125 4.62 -9.09 -10.96
CA PRO A 125 4.67 -9.85 -12.20
C PRO A 125 4.95 -8.97 -13.41
N LEU A 126 4.51 -7.71 -13.43
CA LEU A 126 4.79 -6.79 -14.53
C LEU A 126 6.29 -6.45 -14.62
N LEU A 127 6.91 -6.14 -13.48
CA LEU A 127 8.28 -5.60 -13.42
C LEU A 127 9.35 -6.67 -13.24
N SER A 128 9.01 -7.86 -12.74
CA SER A 128 9.95 -8.97 -12.54
C SER A 128 9.93 -10.01 -13.66
N ASN A 129 9.00 -9.91 -14.62
CA ASN A 129 8.96 -10.83 -15.76
C ASN A 129 10.06 -10.49 -16.78
N THR A 130 10.96 -11.43 -17.01
CA THR A 130 12.08 -11.30 -17.96
C THR A 130 11.63 -11.11 -19.40
N ASP A 131 10.45 -11.61 -19.79
CA ASP A 131 9.89 -11.38 -21.12
C ASP A 131 9.53 -9.91 -21.36
N ASN A 132 9.24 -9.16 -20.29
CA ASN A 132 8.94 -7.72 -20.35
C ASN A 132 10.22 -6.87 -20.40
N HIS A 133 11.40 -7.47 -20.15
CA HIS A 133 12.70 -6.79 -20.18
C HIS A 133 13.35 -6.81 -21.57
N LYS A 134 12.61 -7.17 -22.62
CA LYS A 134 13.13 -7.14 -24.00
C LYS A 134 13.61 -5.74 -24.37
N GLY A 135 14.91 -5.62 -24.66
CA GLY A 135 15.56 -4.36 -24.99
C GLY A 135 16.11 -3.58 -23.79
N TRP A 136 15.97 -4.10 -22.57
CA TRP A 136 16.58 -3.49 -21.39
C TRP A 136 18.02 -4.00 -21.23
N PRO A 137 18.98 -3.14 -20.88
CA PRO A 137 20.29 -3.60 -20.43
C PRO A 137 20.13 -4.46 -19.17
N GLU A 138 20.92 -5.54 -19.06
CA GLU A 138 20.86 -6.49 -17.92
C GLU A 138 20.93 -5.78 -16.55
N ILE A 139 21.82 -4.79 -16.42
CA ILE A 139 22.00 -4.01 -15.19
C ILE A 139 20.71 -3.27 -14.80
N VAL A 140 19.96 -2.76 -15.78
CA VAL A 140 18.69 -2.05 -15.55
C VAL A 140 17.60 -3.04 -15.14
N ALA A 141 17.51 -4.20 -15.80
CA ALA A 141 16.57 -5.25 -15.42
C ALA A 141 16.78 -5.71 -13.98
N GLN A 142 18.04 -5.97 -13.59
CA GLN A 142 18.39 -6.34 -12.21
C GLN A 142 18.05 -5.23 -11.20
N ASP A 143 18.31 -3.97 -11.52
CA ASP A 143 18.01 -2.84 -10.62
C ASP A 143 16.50 -2.63 -10.43
N VAL A 144 15.71 -2.76 -11.50
CA VAL A 144 14.24 -2.69 -11.43
C VAL A 144 13.66 -3.85 -10.62
N MET A 145 14.16 -5.07 -10.80
CA MET A 145 13.77 -6.22 -9.98
C MET A 145 14.06 -5.97 -8.49
N LYS A 146 15.28 -5.53 -8.18
CA LYS A 146 15.68 -5.21 -6.80
C LYS A 146 14.80 -4.11 -6.18
N SER A 147 14.53 -3.04 -6.93
CA SER A 147 13.66 -1.95 -6.51
C SER A 147 12.22 -2.42 -6.28
N THR A 148 11.70 -3.31 -7.13
CA THR A 148 10.37 -3.91 -6.99
C THR A 148 10.24 -4.74 -5.71
N HIS A 149 11.25 -5.56 -5.40
CA HIS A 149 11.27 -6.31 -4.15
C HIS A 149 11.42 -5.40 -2.91
N SER A 150 12.18 -4.31 -3.03
CA SER A 150 12.27 -3.30 -1.97
C SER A 150 10.91 -2.63 -1.72
N LEU A 151 10.20 -2.24 -2.79
CA LEU A 151 8.85 -1.66 -2.70
C LEU A 151 7.89 -2.61 -1.99
N LYS A 152 7.86 -3.89 -2.41
CA LYS A 152 7.05 -4.92 -1.75
C LYS A 152 7.36 -4.99 -0.26
N SER A 153 8.63 -5.04 0.11
CA SER A 153 9.05 -5.13 1.51
C SER A 153 8.58 -3.92 2.33
N THR A 154 8.70 -2.70 1.80
CA THR A 154 8.24 -1.47 2.45
C THR A 154 6.73 -1.46 2.63
N VAL A 155 5.96 -1.83 1.60
CA VAL A 155 4.49 -1.86 1.68
C VAL A 155 4.00 -2.84 2.75
N TYR A 156 4.61 -4.02 2.83
CA TYR A 156 4.30 -5.01 3.86
C TYR A 156 4.68 -4.53 5.26
N GLN A 157 5.81 -3.84 5.42
CA GLN A 157 6.19 -3.26 6.70
C GLN A 157 5.18 -2.20 7.18
N VAL A 158 4.77 -1.29 6.29
CA VAL A 158 3.78 -0.25 6.58
C VAL A 158 2.41 -0.87 6.88
N GLN A 159 2.00 -1.90 6.12
CA GLN A 159 0.77 -2.65 6.38
C GLN A 159 0.78 -3.28 7.78
N GLY A 160 1.91 -3.85 8.18
CA GLY A 160 2.12 -4.37 9.52
C GLY A 160 1.94 -3.28 10.57
N GLN A 161 2.69 -2.18 10.45
CA GLN A 161 2.64 -1.06 11.39
C GLN A 161 1.22 -0.49 11.55
N VAL A 162 0.50 -0.27 10.45
CA VAL A 162 -0.87 0.26 10.49
C VAL A 162 -1.87 -0.75 11.08
N SER A 163 -1.62 -2.04 10.92
CA SER A 163 -2.44 -3.10 11.51
C SER A 163 -2.07 -3.46 12.96
N GLY A 164 -1.05 -2.81 13.54
CA GLY A 164 -0.49 -3.15 14.85
C GLY A 164 0.19 -4.53 14.87
N ARG A 165 0.71 -4.99 13.72
CA ARG A 165 1.37 -6.29 13.55
C ARG A 165 2.80 -6.07 13.08
N THR A 166 3.78 -6.70 13.73
CA THR A 166 5.13 -6.73 13.18
C THR A 166 5.19 -7.75 12.04
N ILE A 167 5.38 -7.27 10.81
CA ILE A 167 5.58 -8.13 9.62
C ILE A 167 7.08 -8.14 9.31
N LEU A 168 7.67 -9.34 9.28
CA LEU A 168 9.06 -9.54 8.92
C LEU A 168 9.19 -9.51 7.38
N PRO A 169 9.98 -8.58 6.81
CA PRO A 169 10.13 -8.47 5.35
C PRO A 169 10.94 -9.65 4.79
N MET A 170 10.53 -10.21 3.66
CA MET A 170 11.25 -11.33 3.03
C MET A 170 12.48 -10.88 2.25
N PRO A 171 13.56 -11.68 2.21
CA PRO A 171 14.72 -11.38 1.38
C PRO A 171 14.37 -11.34 -0.11
N VAL A 172 15.02 -10.42 -0.81
CA VAL A 172 15.04 -10.35 -2.28
C VAL A 172 15.58 -11.68 -2.80
N GLY A 173 14.84 -12.36 -3.68
CA GLY A 173 15.25 -13.66 -4.21
C GLY A 173 14.89 -14.88 -3.35
N VAL A 174 13.97 -14.75 -2.37
CA VAL A 174 13.39 -15.91 -1.61
C VAL A 174 12.92 -17.06 -2.50
N GLU A 175 12.41 -16.74 -3.69
CA GLU A 175 11.97 -17.74 -4.66
C GLU A 175 13.13 -18.64 -5.10
N LYS A 176 14.33 -18.04 -5.26
CA LYS A 176 15.57 -18.78 -5.52
C LYS A 176 16.05 -19.53 -4.29
N CYS A 177 15.80 -19.03 -3.07
CA CYS A 177 16.16 -19.74 -1.83
C CYS A 177 15.49 -21.12 -1.74
N VAL A 178 14.24 -21.27 -2.17
CA VAL A 178 13.55 -22.56 -2.11
C VAL A 178 14.17 -23.57 -3.09
N THR A 179 14.50 -23.15 -4.30
CA THR A 179 15.19 -23.98 -5.31
C THR A 179 16.64 -24.29 -4.90
N THR A 180 17.40 -23.29 -4.48
CA THR A 180 18.80 -23.46 -4.04
C THR A 180 18.91 -24.31 -2.78
N ALA A 181 17.98 -24.19 -1.82
CA ALA A 181 17.96 -25.06 -0.65
C ALA A 181 17.64 -26.52 -1.00
N ARG A 182 16.80 -26.75 -2.02
CA ARG A 182 16.54 -28.09 -2.55
C ARG A 182 17.79 -28.67 -3.25
N GLU A 183 18.44 -27.86 -4.08
CA GLU A 183 19.67 -28.24 -4.79
C GLU A 183 20.84 -28.54 -3.83
N LEU A 184 20.97 -27.76 -2.75
CA LEU A 184 21.93 -28.03 -1.66
C LEU A 184 21.64 -29.35 -0.95
N GLN A 185 20.37 -29.71 -0.78
CA GLN A 185 19.96 -30.94 -0.11
C GLN A 185 20.17 -32.18 -1.01
N GLU A 186 20.05 -32.03 -2.33
CA GLU A 186 20.20 -33.12 -3.30
C GLU A 186 21.65 -33.31 -3.77
N ASN A 187 22.44 -32.23 -3.95
CA ASN A 187 23.81 -32.26 -4.46
C ASN A 187 24.72 -31.21 -3.78
N ALA A 188 24.98 -31.37 -2.48
CA ALA A 188 25.77 -30.45 -1.66
C ALA A 188 27.20 -30.15 -2.17
N ALA A 189 27.81 -31.06 -2.96
CA ALA A 189 29.20 -30.94 -3.41
C ALA A 189 29.37 -30.09 -4.69
N GLU A 190 28.33 -29.92 -5.50
CA GLU A 190 28.36 -29.16 -6.76
C GLU A 190 27.54 -27.86 -6.72
N CYS A 191 26.76 -27.65 -5.66
CA CYS A 191 25.94 -26.45 -5.51
C CYS A 191 26.79 -25.24 -5.09
N THR A 192 27.18 -24.40 -6.05
CA THR A 192 27.74 -23.09 -5.77
C THR A 192 26.62 -22.12 -5.37
N VAL A 193 26.46 -21.88 -4.07
CA VAL A 193 25.55 -20.85 -3.57
C VAL A 193 26.09 -19.48 -3.98
N ASP A 194 25.29 -18.72 -4.72
CA ASP A 194 25.62 -17.35 -5.09
C ASP A 194 25.90 -16.52 -3.83
N LEU A 195 27.10 -15.95 -3.76
CA LEU A 195 27.55 -15.12 -2.64
C LEU A 195 26.61 -13.92 -2.43
N TYR A 196 26.04 -13.39 -3.53
CA TYR A 196 25.06 -12.33 -3.49
C TYR A 196 23.76 -12.76 -2.78
N LEU A 197 23.28 -13.97 -3.07
CA LEU A 197 22.11 -14.54 -2.41
C LEU A 197 22.39 -14.75 -0.92
N LYS A 198 23.55 -15.30 -0.56
CA LYS A 198 23.94 -15.50 0.84
C LYS A 198 23.98 -14.17 1.61
N SER A 199 24.65 -13.15 1.08
CA SER A 199 24.72 -11.82 1.71
C SER A 199 23.35 -11.14 1.80
N ALA A 200 22.46 -11.35 0.81
CA ALA A 200 21.09 -10.84 0.86
C ALA A 200 20.28 -11.51 1.99
N ILE A 201 20.40 -12.82 2.17
CA ILE A 201 19.72 -13.55 3.25
C ILE A 201 20.29 -13.12 4.61
N GLU A 202 21.62 -13.04 4.77
CA GLU A 202 22.26 -12.58 6.01
C GLU A 202 21.79 -11.18 6.40
N GLY A 203 21.74 -10.26 5.42
CA GLY A 203 21.24 -8.90 5.65
C GLY A 203 19.78 -8.86 6.10
N VAL A 204 18.94 -9.76 5.61
CA VAL A 204 17.53 -9.83 6.04
C VAL A 204 17.34 -10.52 7.38
N VAL A 205 18.12 -11.56 7.68
CA VAL A 205 18.12 -12.20 9.01
C VAL A 205 18.57 -11.20 10.08
N ILE A 206 19.59 -10.38 9.81
CA ILE A 206 19.99 -9.29 10.71
C ILE A 206 18.83 -8.33 10.93
N LYS A 207 18.14 -7.90 9.86
CA LYS A 207 16.95 -7.04 9.96
C LYS A 207 15.82 -7.69 10.77
N TRP A 208 15.61 -8.99 10.65
CA TRP A 208 14.62 -9.70 11.48
C TRP A 208 14.99 -9.67 12.95
N VAL A 209 16.25 -9.94 13.28
CA VAL A 209 16.75 -9.88 14.66
C VAL A 209 16.62 -8.47 15.20
N THR A 210 16.97 -7.45 14.44
CA THR A 210 16.80 -6.04 14.83
C THR A 210 15.32 -5.70 15.06
N GLN A 211 14.41 -6.06 14.15
CA GLN A 211 12.98 -5.79 14.30
C GLN A 211 12.36 -6.52 15.50
N ILE A 212 12.74 -7.78 15.73
CA ILE A 212 12.29 -8.53 16.92
C ILE A 212 12.83 -7.86 18.18
N ASN A 213 14.10 -7.44 18.17
CA ASN A 213 14.71 -6.72 19.28
C ASN A 213 14.02 -5.37 19.51
N ASP A 214 13.68 -4.61 18.47
CA ASP A 214 12.99 -3.32 18.60
C ASP A 214 11.60 -3.49 19.23
N VAL A 215 10.83 -4.51 18.79
CA VAL A 215 9.54 -4.86 19.40
C VAL A 215 9.68 -5.35 20.84
N PHE A 216 10.77 -6.07 21.14
CA PHE A 216 11.05 -6.56 22.48
C PHE A 216 11.47 -5.42 23.42
N MET A 217 12.30 -4.50 22.91
CA MET A 217 12.85 -3.34 23.59
C MET A 217 11.90 -2.15 23.64
N GLU A 218 10.77 -2.21 22.94
CA GLU A 218 9.57 -1.38 23.16
C GLU A 218 9.02 -1.67 24.56
N SER A 219 9.79 -1.29 25.58
CA SER A 219 9.49 -1.35 27.00
C SER A 219 8.35 -0.40 27.32
N SER A 220 7.57 -0.74 28.34
CA SER A 220 6.48 0.04 28.93
C SER A 220 6.83 1.50 29.28
N SER A 221 8.08 1.91 29.16
CA SER A 221 8.56 3.30 29.28
C SER A 221 7.87 4.30 28.35
N SER A 222 7.34 3.90 27.18
CA SER A 222 6.50 4.80 26.37
C SER A 222 5.16 5.14 27.04
N ALA A 223 4.64 4.29 27.93
CA ALA A 223 3.49 4.58 28.78
C ALA A 223 3.83 5.51 29.96
N PHE A 224 5.10 5.62 30.34
CA PHE A 224 5.60 6.53 31.38
C PHE A 224 6.02 7.91 30.83
N ASN A 225 6.27 8.02 29.51
CA ASN A 225 6.80 9.24 28.88
C ASN A 225 5.89 10.49 28.97
N ASN A 226 4.62 10.34 29.36
CA ASN A 226 3.68 11.45 29.57
C ASN A 226 3.35 11.73 31.05
N GLY A 227 4.15 11.21 32.00
CA GLY A 227 3.90 11.41 33.44
C GLY A 227 2.63 10.73 33.96
N GLN A 228 2.04 9.83 33.18
CA GLN A 228 0.94 8.98 33.63
C GLN A 228 1.51 7.81 34.43
N ASN A 229 0.86 7.47 35.55
CA ASN A 229 1.06 6.20 36.24
C ASN A 229 0.14 5.16 35.58
N PRO A 230 0.63 4.33 34.64
CA PRO A 230 -0.19 3.27 34.07
C PRO A 230 -0.67 2.34 35.19
N THR A 231 -1.96 2.02 35.18
CA THR A 231 -2.52 1.03 36.11
C THR A 231 -2.06 -0.38 35.70
N PRO A 232 -2.07 -1.37 36.62
CA PRO A 232 -1.66 -2.74 36.31
C PRO A 232 -2.38 -3.35 35.09
N ALA A 233 -3.58 -2.87 34.75
CA ALA A 233 -4.32 -3.27 33.55
C ALA A 233 -3.66 -2.82 32.23
N VAL A 234 -3.00 -1.66 32.21
CA VAL A 234 -2.26 -1.14 31.03
C VAL A 234 -1.01 -1.97 30.79
N ASP A 235 -0.30 -2.36 31.85
CA ASP A 235 0.85 -3.27 31.75
C ASP A 235 0.41 -4.65 31.26
N VAL A 236 -0.65 -5.23 31.82
CA VAL A 236 -1.19 -6.51 31.34
C VAL A 236 -1.63 -6.41 29.87
N SER A 237 -2.22 -5.30 29.44
CA SER A 237 -2.56 -5.05 28.04
C SER A 237 -1.32 -4.91 27.15
N ASN A 238 -0.25 -4.25 27.62
CA ASN A 238 1.01 -4.13 26.90
C ASN A 238 1.70 -5.49 26.76
N PHE A 239 1.74 -6.29 27.83
CA PHE A 239 2.23 -7.66 27.78
C PHE A 239 1.36 -8.52 26.86
N ALA A 240 0.04 -8.43 26.92
CA ALA A 240 -0.86 -9.13 26.02
C ALA A 240 -0.64 -8.71 24.55
N CYS A 241 -0.46 -7.42 24.26
CA CYS A 241 -0.12 -6.91 22.92
C CYS A 241 1.25 -7.42 22.45
N LYS A 242 2.27 -7.47 23.31
CA LYS A 242 3.58 -8.07 23.00
C LYS A 242 3.49 -9.56 22.74
N PHE A 243 2.71 -10.29 23.56
CA PHE A 243 2.44 -11.70 23.36
C PHE A 243 1.66 -11.94 22.07
N VAL A 244 0.68 -11.11 21.73
CA VAL A 244 -0.06 -11.17 20.47
C VAL A 244 0.84 -10.79 19.29
N ALA A 245 1.72 -9.79 19.40
CA ALA A 245 2.67 -9.43 18.35
C ALA A 245 3.71 -10.54 18.12
N LEU A 246 4.21 -11.19 19.18
CA LEU A 246 5.06 -12.37 19.11
C LEU A 246 4.32 -13.59 18.57
N PHE A 247 3.06 -13.79 18.97
CA PHE A 247 2.22 -14.91 18.52
C PHE A 247 1.75 -14.72 17.09
N LEU A 248 1.52 -13.48 16.63
CA LEU A 248 1.18 -13.13 15.25
C LEU A 248 2.41 -13.10 14.36
N SER A 249 3.55 -12.62 14.86
CA SER A 249 4.86 -12.78 14.19
C SER A 249 5.17 -14.26 14.03
N LYS A 250 4.99 -15.09 15.07
CA LYS A 250 4.99 -16.55 14.95
C LYS A 250 3.93 -17.02 13.95
N ARG A 251 2.67 -16.63 14.04
CA ARG A 251 1.59 -17.11 13.15
C ARG A 251 1.82 -16.74 11.68
N HIS A 252 2.48 -15.62 11.40
CA HIS A 252 2.88 -15.19 10.05
C HIS A 252 4.20 -15.84 9.59
N PHE A 253 5.08 -16.17 10.54
CA PHE A 253 6.19 -17.11 10.35
C PHE A 253 5.69 -18.55 10.13
N PHE A 254 4.47 -18.87 10.57
CA PHE A 254 3.82 -20.19 10.53
C PHE A 254 2.59 -20.22 9.59
N THR A 255 2.44 -19.28 8.67
CA THR A 255 1.62 -19.54 7.47
C THR A 255 2.43 -20.43 6.53
N ASP A 256 1.83 -21.50 6.01
CA ASP A 256 2.54 -22.60 5.33
C ASP A 256 3.59 -22.16 4.29
N TYR A 257 3.32 -21.09 3.54
CA TYR A 257 4.22 -20.57 2.51
C TYR A 257 5.43 -19.83 3.08
N ASN A 258 5.21 -18.92 4.05
CA ASN A 258 6.27 -18.13 4.67
C ASN A 258 7.14 -18.97 5.62
N TYR A 259 6.56 -19.97 6.29
CA TYR A 259 7.30 -20.91 7.12
C TYR A 259 8.36 -21.66 6.32
N LYS A 260 7.94 -22.25 5.20
CA LYS A 260 8.83 -23.04 4.35
C LYS A 260 9.92 -22.16 3.76
N ALA A 261 9.58 -20.98 3.25
CA ALA A 261 10.56 -20.02 2.70
C ALA A 261 11.56 -19.51 3.75
N ASN A 262 11.10 -19.10 4.94
CA ASN A 262 11.95 -18.62 6.03
C ASN A 262 12.89 -19.69 6.55
N TYR A 263 12.38 -20.90 6.73
CA TYR A 263 13.16 -22.05 7.16
C TYR A 263 14.24 -22.43 6.13
N GLN A 264 13.91 -22.39 4.83
CA GLN A 264 14.90 -22.63 3.78
C GLN A 264 15.97 -21.52 3.71
N CYS A 265 15.61 -20.26 3.97
CA CYS A 265 16.59 -19.17 4.08
C CYS A 265 17.58 -19.41 5.22
N ILE A 266 17.10 -19.84 6.39
CA ILE A 266 17.97 -20.16 7.55
C ILE A 266 18.87 -21.34 7.23
N LYS A 267 18.36 -22.39 6.54
CA LYS A 267 19.15 -23.55 6.11
C LYS A 267 20.28 -23.21 5.13
N ILE A 268 20.12 -22.21 4.27
CA ILE A 268 21.17 -21.76 3.36
C ILE A 268 22.33 -21.11 4.12
N ILE A 269 22.04 -20.41 5.24
CA ILE A 269 23.07 -19.79 6.09
C ILE A 269 23.76 -20.83 6.97
N GLU A 270 23.01 -21.79 7.53
CA GLU A 270 23.54 -22.87 8.36
C GLU A 270 23.31 -24.26 7.71
N PRO A 271 24.07 -24.65 6.67
CA PRO A 271 23.89 -25.95 6.01
C PRO A 271 24.23 -27.15 6.92
N ASN A 272 24.91 -26.94 8.05
CA ASN A 272 25.49 -28.01 8.89
C ASN A 272 24.91 -28.16 10.31
N LYS A 273 23.75 -27.58 10.64
CA LYS A 273 23.07 -27.86 11.92
C LYS A 273 21.82 -28.71 11.72
N THR A 274 22.02 -29.95 11.27
CA THR A 274 21.08 -31.04 11.52
C THR A 274 21.50 -31.78 12.77
N HIS A 275 20.64 -31.73 13.79
CA HIS A 275 20.62 -32.55 15.00
C HIS A 275 21.83 -32.50 15.95
N ASN A 276 21.68 -31.73 17.02
CA ASN A 276 21.91 -32.21 18.39
C ASN A 276 20.83 -31.63 19.30
#